data_AF-A0AA39KHN8-F1
#
_entry.id   AF-A0AA39KHN8-F1
#
_cell.length_a   1.000
_cell.length_b   1.000
_cell.length_c   1.000
_cell.angle_alpha   90.00
_cell.angle_beta   90.00
_cell.angle_gamma   90.00
#
_symmetry.space_group_name_H-M   'P 1'
#
loop_
_entity.id
_entity.type
_entity.pdbx_description
1 polymer ?
#
loop_
_entity_poly.entity_id
_entity_poly.type
_entity_poly.pdbx_seq_one_letter_code
_entity_poly.pdbx_strand_id
1 'polypeptide(L)'
;MIITLIPFLLAAKLESPSLPLWKRGVEVTYFVQSHATTLHSGDSNCMNMDFNLQTLLSCQELNSSLHCHFHNTKVHSTFANVKQPRPLPKYIIEDIWTKKILQQDIIEIEYNKNGRGTTWISSDIELVGRNMILSLVRLLVIGLDMSKQQTGNFESTSNITFGHCKTKFFVTRSSAIANGKNSNMNLFLIPRPDDTLTRPLEIDQKVVDNECIDKYNWYSFFATRELRKVSPKDVKIKLNTAENFIIINNDNFTSFSRIKVYINNQRDDTKYILDESLSLSLIKISNTVCPECKDQNSGSHEN
;
A
#
# COMPACT_ATOMS: atom_id res chain seq x y z
N MET A 1 20.55 19.59 2.63
CA MET A 1 20.07 18.30 2.07
C MET A 1 18.81 17.93 2.83
N ILE A 2 17.64 18.00 2.18
CA ILE A 2 16.33 17.81 2.83
C ILE A 2 16.00 16.32 2.71
N ILE A 3 16.10 15.62 3.84
CA ILE A 3 15.85 14.19 3.94
C ILE A 3 14.36 14.04 4.22
N THR A 4 13.62 13.86 3.13
CA THR A 4 12.22 13.51 3.16
C THR A 4 12.13 12.01 3.38
N LEU A 5 11.29 11.55 4.31
CA LEU A 5 11.08 10.14 4.62
C LEU A 5 10.29 9.49 3.47
N ILE A 6 10.96 9.29 2.35
CA ILE A 6 10.45 8.56 1.19
C ILE A 6 10.39 7.10 1.60
N PRO A 7 9.27 6.38 1.37
CA PRO A 7 8.90 5.23 2.18
C PRO A 7 9.97 4.17 2.12
N PHE A 8 10.74 4.15 3.20
CA PHE A 8 11.80 3.21 3.47
C PHE A 8 13.01 3.21 2.51
N LEU A 9 12.86 3.10 1.19
CA LEU A 9 13.98 2.88 0.25
C LEU A 9 14.84 4.12 -0.02
N LEU A 10 14.20 5.22 -0.38
CA LEU A 10 14.90 6.47 -0.65
C LEU A 10 15.34 7.18 0.65
N ALA A 11 14.66 6.89 1.77
CA ALA A 11 15.13 7.28 3.11
C ALA A 11 16.25 6.38 3.65
N ALA A 12 16.35 5.13 3.17
CA ALA A 12 17.45 4.21 3.42
C ALA A 12 18.57 4.34 2.38
N LYS A 13 18.86 5.57 1.96
CA LYS A 13 20.11 5.89 1.26
C LYS A 13 21.26 5.66 2.25
N LEU A 14 21.68 4.40 2.34
CA LEU A 14 22.81 3.94 3.13
C LEU A 14 24.02 4.78 2.77
N GLU A 15 24.74 5.25 3.78
CA GLU A 15 25.99 5.97 3.63
C GLU A 15 27.05 5.10 2.94
N SER A 16 27.01 5.00 1.60
CA SER A 16 28.15 4.66 0.76
C SER A 16 27.82 4.82 -0.72
N PRO A 17 28.09 5.99 -1.32
CA PRO A 17 28.24 6.11 -2.77
C PRO A 17 29.33 5.18 -3.36
N SER A 18 30.12 4.52 -2.53
CA SER A 18 31.18 3.56 -2.88
C SER A 18 30.71 2.10 -2.98
N LEU A 19 29.47 1.75 -2.61
CA LEU A 19 28.98 0.38 -2.75
C LEU A 19 28.51 0.12 -4.19
N PRO A 20 29.13 -0.81 -4.96
CA PRO A 20 28.73 -1.14 -6.33
C PRO A 20 27.30 -1.69 -6.45
N LEU A 21 26.71 -2.10 -5.32
CA LEU A 21 25.39 -2.72 -5.19
C LEU A 21 24.25 -1.79 -5.65
N TRP A 22 24.37 -0.48 -5.42
CA TRP A 22 23.30 0.48 -5.74
C TRP A 22 23.32 0.95 -7.20
N LYS A 23 24.47 0.90 -7.87
CA LYS A 23 24.58 1.24 -9.31
C LYS A 23 23.77 0.32 -10.22
N ARG A 24 23.31 -0.83 -9.71
CA ARG A 24 22.57 -1.86 -10.46
C ARG A 24 21.12 -2.05 -9.98
N GLY A 25 20.69 -1.27 -8.98
CA GLY A 25 19.28 -1.12 -8.56
C GLY A 25 18.79 -2.25 -7.65
N VAL A 26 18.76 -2.01 -6.34
CA VAL A 26 18.18 -2.93 -5.35
C VAL A 26 16.69 -3.13 -5.62
N GLU A 27 16.22 -4.37 -5.56
CA GLU A 27 14.79 -4.70 -5.62
C GLU A 27 14.28 -4.99 -4.21
N VAL A 28 13.15 -4.38 -3.86
CA VAL A 28 12.46 -4.62 -2.60
C VAL A 28 11.10 -5.23 -2.87
N THR A 29 10.79 -6.29 -2.13
CA THR A 29 9.51 -6.96 -2.21
C THR A 29 8.72 -6.75 -0.93
N TYR A 30 7.46 -6.35 -1.10
CA TYR A 30 6.46 -6.24 -0.07
C TYR A 30 5.39 -7.31 -0.25
N PHE A 31 4.86 -7.81 0.86
CA PHE A 31 3.64 -8.60 0.88
C PHE A 31 2.46 -7.69 1.11
N VAL A 32 1.49 -7.73 0.18
CA VAL A 32 0.29 -6.91 0.21
C VAL A 32 -0.92 -7.82 0.45
N GLN A 33 -1.73 -7.46 1.44
CA GLN A 33 -2.98 -8.15 1.70
C GLN A 33 -4.15 -7.16 1.68
N SER A 34 -5.27 -7.60 1.13
CA SER A 34 -6.55 -6.91 1.25
C SER A 34 -7.59 -7.90 1.72
N HIS A 35 -8.32 -7.54 2.76
CA HIS A 35 -9.48 -8.27 3.25
C HIS A 35 -10.66 -7.34 3.29
N ALA A 36 -11.81 -7.77 2.78
CA ALA A 36 -13.00 -6.95 2.77
C ALA A 36 -14.25 -7.78 3.04
N THR A 37 -15.19 -7.18 3.77
CA THR A 37 -16.49 -7.81 4.06
C THR A 37 -17.63 -6.86 3.74
N THR A 38 -18.71 -7.39 3.18
CA THR A 38 -19.96 -6.66 3.00
C THR A 38 -21.05 -7.18 3.93
N LEU A 39 -21.72 -6.26 4.60
CA LEU A 39 -22.84 -6.53 5.50
C LEU A 39 -24.06 -5.76 5.00
N HIS A 40 -25.04 -6.48 4.46
CA HIS A 40 -26.26 -5.89 3.94
C HIS A 40 -27.24 -5.57 5.08
N SER A 41 -27.84 -4.39 5.04
CA SER A 41 -28.87 -3.99 6.00
C SER A 41 -30.26 -4.40 5.50
N GLY A 42 -30.89 -5.35 6.18
CA GLY A 42 -32.35 -5.50 6.18
C GLY A 42 -32.98 -6.50 5.20
N ASP A 43 -32.23 -7.16 4.32
CA ASP A 43 -32.80 -8.18 3.43
C ASP A 43 -32.16 -9.57 3.62
N SER A 44 -33.01 -10.55 3.95
CA SER A 44 -32.59 -11.95 4.22
C SER A 44 -32.14 -12.72 2.96
N ASN A 45 -32.33 -12.13 1.78
CA ASN A 45 -31.90 -12.68 0.50
C ASN A 45 -30.52 -12.20 0.04
N CYS A 46 -29.96 -11.17 0.67
CA CYS A 46 -28.64 -10.67 0.31
C CYS A 46 -27.53 -11.57 0.87
N MET A 47 -26.56 -11.92 0.02
CA MET A 47 -25.39 -12.70 0.44
C MET A 47 -24.34 -11.76 1.02
N ASN A 48 -23.82 -12.11 2.20
CA ASN A 48 -22.60 -11.49 2.70
C ASN A 48 -21.43 -12.01 1.89
N MET A 49 -20.48 -11.14 1.62
CA MET A 49 -19.28 -11.47 0.88
C MET A 49 -18.07 -11.23 1.75
N ASP A 50 -17.12 -12.17 1.69
CA ASP A 50 -15.77 -12.02 2.22
C ASP A 50 -14.80 -12.09 1.03
N PHE A 51 -13.93 -11.10 0.91
CA PHE A 51 -12.92 -11.03 -0.12
C PHE A 51 -11.53 -11.05 0.46
N ASN A 52 -10.66 -11.84 -0.16
CA ASN A 52 -9.28 -11.97 0.23
C ASN A 52 -8.39 -11.84 -1.00
N LEU A 53 -7.45 -10.91 -0.92
CA LEU A 53 -6.37 -10.71 -1.87
C LEU A 53 -5.04 -10.83 -1.12
N GLN A 54 -4.11 -11.57 -1.72
CA GLN A 54 -2.72 -11.65 -1.32
C GLN A 54 -1.87 -11.50 -2.58
N THR A 55 -0.90 -10.59 -2.57
CA THR A 55 -0.01 -10.36 -3.70
C THR A 55 1.35 -9.88 -3.22
N LEU A 56 2.36 -9.99 -4.08
CA LEU A 56 3.68 -9.42 -3.84
C LEU A 56 3.84 -8.19 -4.71
N LEU A 57 4.33 -7.10 -4.10
CA LEU A 57 4.70 -5.88 -4.81
C LEU A 57 6.22 -5.78 -4.79
N SER A 58 6.87 -6.03 -5.93
CA SER A 58 8.30 -5.81 -6.10
C SER A 58 8.54 -4.42 -6.67
N CYS A 59 9.45 -3.67 -6.08
CA CYS A 59 9.78 -2.31 -6.45
C CYS A 59 11.30 -2.13 -6.58
N GLN A 60 11.73 -1.45 -7.65
CA GLN A 60 13.12 -1.11 -7.92
C GLN A 60 13.24 0.40 -8.14
N GLU A 61 14.25 1.03 -7.55
CA GLU A 61 14.55 2.43 -7.84
C GLU A 61 15.31 2.54 -9.17
N LEU A 62 14.81 3.37 -10.08
CA LEU A 62 15.44 3.67 -11.35
C LEU A 62 15.29 5.18 -11.60
N ASN A 63 16.39 5.88 -11.89
CA ASN A 63 16.36 7.30 -12.28
C ASN A 63 15.58 8.25 -11.34
N SER A 64 15.59 7.99 -10.03
CA SER A 64 14.84 8.76 -8.99
C SER A 64 13.32 8.51 -8.96
N SER A 65 12.82 7.53 -9.70
CA SER A 65 11.47 6.99 -9.58
C SER A 65 11.50 5.53 -9.12
N LEU A 66 10.39 5.08 -8.53
CA LEU A 66 10.23 3.70 -8.07
C LEU A 66 9.37 2.95 -9.06
N HIS A 67 9.94 1.94 -9.71
CA HIS A 67 9.25 1.05 -10.63
C HIS A 67 8.80 -0.20 -9.90
N CYS A 68 7.49 -0.36 -9.76
CA CYS A 68 6.87 -1.44 -9.02
C CYS A 68 6.02 -2.33 -9.93
N HIS A 69 5.90 -3.62 -9.59
CA HIS A 69 4.98 -4.53 -10.27
C HIS A 69 4.41 -5.54 -9.28
N PHE A 70 3.14 -5.91 -9.47
CA PHE A 70 2.53 -6.97 -8.67
C PHE A 70 2.77 -8.34 -9.30
N HIS A 71 3.03 -9.34 -8.47
CA HIS A 71 3.18 -10.74 -8.88
C HIS A 71 2.67 -11.70 -7.81
N ASN A 72 2.58 -12.99 -8.16
CA ASN A 72 2.11 -14.06 -7.26
C ASN A 72 0.74 -13.77 -6.60
N THR A 73 -0.16 -13.12 -7.35
CA THR A 73 -1.47 -12.71 -6.88
C THR A 73 -2.40 -13.91 -6.69
N LYS A 74 -2.94 -14.03 -5.48
CA LYS A 74 -4.02 -14.94 -5.10
C LYS A 74 -5.21 -14.11 -4.67
N VAL A 75 -6.35 -14.31 -5.31
CA VAL A 75 -7.54 -13.53 -5.02
C VAL A 75 -8.77 -14.41 -5.09
N HIS A 76 -9.60 -14.36 -4.05
CA HIS A 76 -10.85 -15.11 -4.01
C HIS A 76 -11.92 -14.34 -3.25
N SER A 77 -13.16 -14.63 -3.61
CA SER A 77 -14.35 -14.15 -2.94
C SER A 77 -15.13 -15.33 -2.40
N THR A 78 -15.62 -15.22 -1.19
CA THR A 78 -16.44 -16.21 -0.52
C THR A 78 -17.81 -15.61 -0.24
N PHE A 79 -18.86 -16.26 -0.74
CA PHE A 79 -20.24 -15.81 -0.53
C PHE A 79 -20.92 -16.68 0.52
N ALA A 80 -21.51 -16.06 1.53
CA ALA A 80 -22.26 -16.73 2.57
C ALA A 80 -23.68 -16.18 2.63
N ASN A 81 -24.66 -17.07 2.63
CA ASN A 81 -26.03 -16.71 3.01
C ASN A 81 -26.09 -16.63 4.55
N VAL A 82 -26.81 -15.66 5.09
CA VAL A 82 -27.06 -15.51 6.54
C VAL A 82 -27.54 -16.83 7.19
N LYS A 83 -28.24 -17.68 6.44
CA LYS A 83 -28.74 -18.99 6.90
C LYS A 83 -27.70 -20.13 6.88
N GLN A 84 -26.53 -19.94 6.26
CA GLN A 84 -25.45 -20.93 6.20
C GLN A 84 -24.11 -20.27 6.56
N PRO A 85 -23.73 -20.27 7.85
CA PRO A 85 -22.55 -19.55 8.34
C PRO A 85 -21.21 -20.16 7.93
N ARG A 86 -21.20 -21.40 7.38
CA ARG A 86 -19.98 -22.01 6.84
C ARG A 86 -20.04 -22.02 5.32
N PRO A 87 -19.16 -21.28 4.62
CA PRO A 87 -19.12 -21.31 3.18
C PRO A 87 -18.61 -22.67 2.71
N LEU A 88 -19.42 -23.37 1.93
CA LEU A 88 -18.99 -24.56 1.18
C LEU A 88 -17.98 -24.15 0.09
N PRO A 89 -17.03 -25.01 -0.29
CA PRO A 89 -16.00 -24.68 -1.30
C PRO A 89 -16.56 -24.14 -2.63
N LYS A 90 -17.77 -24.57 -3.02
CA LYS A 90 -18.48 -24.07 -4.21
C LYS A 90 -18.83 -22.57 -4.18
N TYR A 91 -18.78 -21.94 -3.01
CA TYR A 91 -19.03 -20.51 -2.83
C TYR A 91 -17.73 -19.68 -2.79
N ILE A 92 -16.58 -20.33 -2.97
CA ILE A 92 -15.28 -19.67 -3.13
C ILE A 92 -15.03 -19.51 -4.63
N ILE A 93 -14.97 -18.27 -5.10
CA ILE A 93 -14.80 -17.92 -6.51
C ILE A 93 -13.46 -17.20 -6.66
N GLU A 94 -12.58 -17.70 -7.54
CA GLU A 94 -11.34 -17.00 -7.91
C GLU A 94 -11.67 -15.74 -8.73
N ASP A 95 -11.10 -14.60 -8.35
CA ASP A 95 -11.28 -13.35 -9.11
C ASP A 95 -10.21 -13.16 -10.18
N ILE A 96 -10.42 -13.84 -11.31
CA ILE A 96 -9.49 -13.82 -12.45
C ILE A 96 -9.28 -12.39 -12.97
N TRP A 97 -10.31 -11.53 -12.92
CA TRP A 97 -10.21 -10.16 -13.42
C TRP A 97 -9.29 -9.31 -12.54
N THR A 98 -9.46 -9.33 -11.21
CA THR A 98 -8.59 -8.59 -10.29
C THR A 98 -7.14 -9.07 -10.41
N LYS A 99 -6.93 -10.38 -10.55
CA LYS A 99 -5.59 -10.94 -10.77
C LYS A 99 -4.93 -10.38 -12.03
N LYS A 100 -5.65 -10.37 -13.16
CA LYS A 100 -5.15 -9.84 -14.42
C LYS A 100 -4.80 -8.36 -14.34
N ILE A 101 -5.69 -7.53 -13.77
CA ILE A 101 -5.47 -6.10 -13.62
C ILE A 101 -4.20 -5.80 -12.84
N LEU A 102 -4.00 -6.46 -11.69
CA LEU A 102 -2.82 -6.22 -10.85
C LEU A 102 -1.51 -6.63 -11.54
N GLN A 103 -1.54 -7.70 -12.33
CA GLN A 103 -0.35 -8.26 -12.98
C GLN A 103 -0.12 -7.74 -14.40
N GLN A 104 -0.84 -6.71 -14.83
CA GLN A 104 -0.84 -6.28 -16.23
C GLN A 104 0.38 -5.44 -16.60
N ASP A 105 0.87 -4.59 -15.69
CA ASP A 105 1.92 -3.61 -16.03
C ASP A 105 2.77 -3.18 -14.84
N ILE A 106 3.86 -2.48 -15.15
CA ILE A 106 4.72 -1.78 -14.21
C ILE A 106 4.05 -0.44 -13.83
N ILE A 107 4.22 -0.08 -12.57
CA ILE A 107 3.73 1.13 -11.93
C ILE A 107 4.95 1.98 -11.61
N GLU A 108 4.96 3.23 -12.03
CA GLU A 108 6.03 4.16 -11.69
C GLU A 108 5.55 5.12 -10.60
N ILE A 109 6.37 5.35 -9.57
CA ILE A 109 6.05 6.25 -8.45
C ILE A 109 7.18 7.26 -8.30
N GLU A 110 6.86 8.53 -8.51
CA GLU A 110 7.78 9.66 -8.34
C GLU A 110 7.50 10.39 -7.03
N TYR A 111 8.47 10.46 -6.13
CA TYR A 111 8.29 11.15 -4.86
C TYR A 111 8.76 12.60 -4.93
N ASN A 112 7.92 13.52 -4.44
CA ASN A 112 8.35 14.91 -4.26
C ASN A 112 8.99 15.14 -2.88
N LYS A 113 9.52 16.35 -2.69
CA LYS A 113 10.16 16.80 -1.43
C LYS A 113 9.30 16.71 -0.17
N ASN A 114 7.99 16.52 -0.30
CA ASN A 114 7.07 16.37 0.83
C ASN A 114 6.68 14.89 1.07
N GLY A 115 7.32 13.95 0.38
CA GLY A 115 7.07 12.51 0.52
C GLY A 115 5.77 12.07 -0.14
N ARG A 116 5.22 12.90 -1.04
CA ARG A 116 4.02 12.58 -1.83
C ARG A 116 4.45 11.96 -3.15
N GLY A 117 3.86 10.81 -3.49
CA GLY A 117 4.08 10.13 -4.75
C GLY A 117 3.12 10.59 -5.83
N THR A 118 3.62 10.91 -7.04
CA THR A 118 2.83 10.86 -8.27
C THR A 118 2.95 9.44 -8.81
N THR A 119 1.82 8.76 -9.03
CA THR A 119 1.82 7.39 -9.54
C THR A 119 1.39 7.39 -11.00
N TRP A 120 2.23 6.84 -11.86
CA TRP A 120 1.98 6.62 -13.27
C TRP A 120 1.63 5.15 -13.50
N ILE A 121 0.48 4.92 -14.14
CA ILE A 121 -0.05 3.60 -14.47
C ILE A 121 -0.44 3.64 -15.93
N SER A 122 -0.14 2.57 -16.68
CA SER A 122 -0.47 2.47 -18.09
C SER A 122 -1.94 2.77 -18.41
N SER A 123 -2.14 3.46 -19.53
CA SER A 123 -3.47 3.81 -20.03
C SER A 123 -4.29 2.58 -20.46
N ASP A 124 -3.62 1.46 -20.72
CA ASP A 124 -4.22 0.21 -21.18
C ASP A 124 -4.96 -0.52 -20.05
N ILE A 125 -4.66 -0.18 -18.79
CA ILE A 125 -5.43 -0.63 -17.64
C ILE A 125 -6.66 0.27 -17.52
N GLU A 126 -7.85 -0.32 -17.47
CA GLU A 126 -9.10 0.42 -17.32
C GLU A 126 -9.12 1.30 -16.05
N LEU A 127 -9.89 2.39 -16.07
CA LEU A 127 -9.91 3.38 -14.97
C LEU A 127 -10.17 2.75 -13.59
N VAL A 128 -11.09 1.79 -13.53
CA VAL A 128 -11.40 1.02 -12.32
C VAL A 128 -10.16 0.28 -11.82
N GLY A 129 -9.45 -0.41 -12.72
CA GLY A 129 -8.22 -1.13 -12.39
C GLY A 129 -7.11 -0.21 -11.92
N ARG A 130 -6.96 0.97 -12.54
CA ARG A 130 -6.00 2.00 -12.08
C ARG A 130 -6.33 2.48 -10.67
N ASN A 131 -7.60 2.75 -10.36
CA ASN A 131 -8.03 3.18 -9.03
C ASN A 131 -7.75 2.10 -7.96
N MET A 132 -7.93 0.83 -8.31
CA MET A 132 -7.55 -0.29 -7.44
C MET A 132 -6.05 -0.31 -7.16
N ILE A 133 -5.22 -0.23 -8.21
CA ILE A 133 -3.76 -0.18 -8.06
C ILE A 133 -3.34 1.01 -7.18
N LEU A 134 -3.89 2.20 -7.43
CA LEU A 134 -3.63 3.41 -6.64
C LEU A 134 -3.95 3.21 -5.15
N SER A 135 -5.00 2.47 -4.85
CA SER A 135 -5.41 2.19 -3.46
C SER A 135 -4.39 1.31 -2.73
N LEU A 136 -3.75 0.36 -3.43
CA LEU A 136 -2.72 -0.51 -2.84
C LEU A 136 -1.37 0.19 -2.72
N VAL A 137 -0.88 0.84 -3.78
CA VAL A 137 0.44 1.49 -3.76
C VAL A 137 0.48 2.69 -2.82
N ARG A 138 -0.68 3.28 -2.51
CA ARG A 138 -0.78 4.33 -1.49
C ARG A 138 -0.33 3.89 -0.09
N LEU A 139 -0.34 2.59 0.22
CA LEU A 139 0.24 2.11 1.48
C LEU A 139 1.74 2.41 1.60
N LEU A 140 2.42 2.64 0.47
CA LEU A 140 3.79 3.15 0.45
C LEU A 140 3.84 4.67 0.74
N VAL A 141 2.77 5.44 0.68
CA VAL A 141 2.86 6.91 0.83
C VAL A 141 2.51 7.35 2.25
N ILE A 142 3.50 7.87 2.98
CA ILE A 142 3.29 8.48 4.31
C ILE A 142 2.59 9.84 4.18
N GLY A 143 3.03 10.68 3.23
CA GLY A 143 2.44 11.98 2.96
C GLY A 143 2.74 13.06 4.01
N LEU A 144 3.81 12.89 4.80
CA LEU A 144 4.26 13.81 5.84
C LEU A 144 5.76 14.12 5.71
N ASP A 145 6.13 15.40 5.84
CA ASP A 145 7.54 15.82 5.97
C ASP A 145 7.94 15.84 7.45
N MET A 146 8.79 14.89 7.84
CA MET A 146 9.34 14.76 9.20
C MET A 146 10.81 15.22 9.31
N SER A 147 11.34 15.92 8.29
CA SER A 147 12.75 16.34 8.24
C SER A 147 13.16 17.25 9.43
N LYS A 148 12.22 18.08 9.91
CA LYS A 148 12.45 19.04 11.00
C LYS A 148 12.18 18.44 12.40
N GLN A 149 11.25 17.50 12.51
CA GLN A 149 10.85 16.90 13.77
C GLN A 149 10.32 15.49 13.49
N GLN A 150 10.91 14.48 14.14
CA GLN A 150 10.58 13.07 13.88
C GLN A 150 9.39 12.56 14.70
N THR A 151 9.03 13.20 15.80
CA THR A 151 7.92 12.78 16.69
C THR A 151 7.06 13.98 17.06
N GLY A 152 5.75 13.77 17.13
CA GLY A 152 4.81 14.82 17.49
C GLY A 152 3.47 14.66 16.79
N ASN A 153 2.65 15.71 16.92
CA ASN A 153 1.39 15.84 16.21
C ASN A 153 1.59 16.71 14.98
N PHE A 154 1.16 16.24 13.82
CA PHE A 154 1.24 16.98 12.56
C PHE A 154 -0.11 16.99 11.87
N GLU A 155 -0.32 17.99 11.02
CA GLU A 155 -1.49 18.08 10.17
C GLU A 155 -1.04 18.32 8.73
N SER A 156 -1.65 17.60 7.79
CA SER A 156 -1.46 17.84 6.37
C SER A 156 -2.76 17.66 5.61
N THR A 157 -2.97 18.49 4.60
CA THR A 157 -4.02 18.28 3.61
C THR A 157 -3.43 17.46 2.48
N SER A 158 -3.89 16.23 2.31
CA SER A 158 -3.36 15.33 1.28
C SER A 158 -4.46 14.91 0.30
N ASN A 159 -4.04 14.71 -0.95
CA ASN A 159 -4.85 14.09 -1.98
C ASN A 159 -4.83 12.60 -1.68
N ILE A 160 -5.82 12.19 -0.92
CA ILE A 160 -6.02 10.80 -0.58
C ILE A 160 -6.86 10.16 -1.70
N THR A 161 -6.84 8.84 -1.87
CA THR A 161 -7.79 8.11 -2.75
C THR A 161 -9.26 8.40 -2.41
N PHE A 162 -9.47 9.13 -1.31
CA PHE A 162 -10.72 9.56 -0.74
C PHE A 162 -11.02 11.06 -0.91
N GLY A 163 -10.28 11.76 -1.79
CA GLY A 163 -10.42 13.19 -2.06
C GLY A 163 -9.37 14.06 -1.37
N HIS A 164 -9.60 15.37 -1.36
CA HIS A 164 -8.73 16.32 -0.67
C HIS A 164 -9.20 16.45 0.77
N CYS A 165 -8.52 15.77 1.69
CA CYS A 165 -8.92 15.73 3.09
C CYS A 165 -7.81 16.16 4.02
N LYS A 166 -8.20 16.89 5.07
CA LYS A 166 -7.31 17.13 6.19
C LYS A 166 -7.05 15.83 6.95
N THR A 167 -5.78 15.58 7.19
CA THR A 167 -5.30 14.37 7.86
C THR A 167 -4.40 14.75 9.02
N LYS A 168 -4.66 14.15 10.18
CA LYS A 168 -3.84 14.30 11.39
C LYS A 168 -2.91 13.11 11.51
N PHE A 169 -1.66 13.39 11.87
CA PHE A 169 -0.62 12.40 12.07
C PHE A 169 -0.15 12.49 13.52
N PHE A 170 -0.11 11.36 14.20
CA PHE A 170 0.51 11.22 15.51
C PHE A 170 1.70 10.29 15.36
N VAL A 171 2.90 10.87 15.52
CA VAL A 171 4.15 10.14 15.33
C VAL A 171 4.84 9.96 16.67
N THR A 172 5.07 8.72 17.04
CA THR A 172 5.72 8.35 18.29
C THR A 172 6.89 7.40 18.05
N ARG A 173 7.74 7.27 19.07
CA ARG A 173 8.70 6.17 19.14
C ARG A 173 8.10 5.09 20.01
N SER A 174 8.11 3.87 19.50
CA SER A 174 7.68 2.71 20.25
C SER A 174 8.46 2.62 21.56
N SER A 175 7.81 2.16 22.62
CA SER A 175 8.49 1.82 23.88
C SER A 175 9.27 0.50 23.78
N ALA A 176 8.96 -0.33 22.76
CA ALA A 176 9.63 -1.58 22.50
C ALA A 176 10.94 -1.38 21.71
N ILE A 177 11.96 -2.18 22.02
CA ILE A 177 13.20 -2.25 21.25
C ILE A 177 12.92 -3.03 19.96
N ALA A 178 13.43 -2.55 18.83
CA ALA A 178 13.33 -3.29 17.57
C ALA A 178 14.12 -4.60 17.68
N ASN A 179 13.44 -5.74 17.77
CA ASN A 179 14.07 -7.04 17.61
C ASN A 179 14.34 -7.27 16.12
N GLY A 180 15.48 -6.79 15.64
CA GLY A 180 15.95 -7.01 14.27
C GLY A 180 16.06 -8.49 13.98
N LYS A 181 15.35 -8.97 12.95
CA LYS A 181 15.70 -10.26 12.32
C LYS A 181 16.99 -10.00 11.55
N ASN A 182 17.99 -10.88 11.68
CA ASN A 182 19.26 -10.83 10.96
C ASN A 182 19.08 -10.82 9.43
N SER A 183 18.73 -9.67 8.84
CA SER A 183 18.95 -9.39 7.43
C SER A 183 20.36 -8.85 7.30
N ASN A 184 21.17 -9.44 6.42
CA ASN A 184 22.56 -9.02 6.13
C ASN A 184 22.67 -7.61 5.48
N MET A 185 21.61 -6.80 5.51
CA MET A 185 21.58 -5.43 5.01
C MET A 185 21.17 -4.52 6.15
N ASN A 186 22.12 -3.74 6.66
CA ASN A 186 21.85 -2.67 7.61
C ASN A 186 21.15 -1.54 6.86
N LEU A 187 19.87 -1.37 7.11
CA LEU A 187 19.07 -0.31 6.51
C LEU A 187 19.09 0.92 7.43
N PHE A 188 19.91 1.92 7.09
CA PHE A 188 19.96 3.19 7.80
C PHE A 188 18.80 4.06 7.35
N LEU A 189 17.69 4.11 8.11
CA LEU A 189 16.84 5.30 8.08
C LEU A 189 17.76 6.48 8.39
N ILE A 190 17.96 7.43 7.46
CA ILE A 190 18.92 8.53 7.67
C ILE A 190 18.59 9.22 9.01
N PRO A 191 19.33 8.91 10.07
CA PRO A 191 19.07 9.49 11.35
C PRO A 191 19.72 10.87 11.34
N ARG A 192 19.27 11.77 12.21
CA ARG A 192 20.15 12.87 12.56
C ARG A 192 21.42 12.25 13.18
N PRO A 193 22.60 12.86 13.02
CA PRO A 193 23.88 12.31 13.48
C PRO A 193 23.87 11.80 14.93
N ASP A 194 22.95 12.28 15.76
CA ASP A 194 22.85 11.96 17.19
C ASP A 194 21.82 10.87 17.56
N ASP A 195 21.11 10.25 16.59
CA ASP A 195 19.89 9.51 16.92
C ASP A 195 19.76 8.17 16.18
N THR A 196 20.42 7.13 16.69
CA THR A 196 20.17 5.76 16.21
C THR A 196 18.72 5.37 16.51
N LEU A 197 17.93 5.06 15.47
CA LEU A 197 16.56 4.54 15.58
C LEU A 197 16.55 3.09 16.11
N THR A 198 17.00 2.92 17.35
CA THR A 198 16.93 1.66 18.12
C THR A 198 15.48 1.28 18.46
N ARG A 199 14.57 2.24 18.37
CA ARG A 199 13.13 2.08 18.61
C ARG A 199 12.35 2.40 17.32
N PRO A 200 11.38 1.55 16.94
CA PRO A 200 10.53 1.81 15.79
C PRO A 200 9.79 3.15 15.90
N LEU A 201 9.62 3.81 14.75
CA LEU A 201 8.66 4.91 14.60
C LEU A 201 7.29 4.32 14.31
N GLU A 202 6.30 4.80 15.05
CA GLU A 202 4.89 4.45 14.92
C GLU A 202 4.15 5.72 14.47
N ILE A 203 3.43 5.63 13.36
CA ILE A 203 2.69 6.74 12.75
C ILE A 203 1.23 6.35 12.67
N ASP A 204 0.41 6.96 13.51
CA ASP A 204 -1.04 6.90 13.41
C ASP A 204 -1.52 8.03 12.51
N GLN A 205 -2.29 7.69 11.47
CA GLN A 205 -2.86 8.62 10.53
C GLN A 205 -4.39 8.54 10.56
N LYS A 206 -5.01 9.66 10.94
CA LYS A 206 -6.46 9.78 11.04
C LYS A 206 -6.98 10.84 10.07
N VAL A 207 -7.88 10.44 9.18
CA VAL A 207 -8.57 11.36 8.28
C VAL A 207 -9.69 12.06 9.05
N VAL A 208 -9.79 13.38 8.90
CA VAL A 208 -10.84 14.19 9.51
C VAL A 208 -11.99 14.33 8.51
N ASP A 209 -12.98 13.45 8.60
CA ASP A 209 -14.10 13.30 7.63
C ASP A 209 -14.84 14.62 7.31
N ASN A 210 -15.01 15.48 8.32
CA ASN A 210 -15.72 16.75 8.13
C ASN A 210 -14.95 17.79 7.29
N GLU A 211 -13.66 17.60 7.07
CA GLU A 211 -12.75 18.51 6.36
C GLU A 211 -12.26 17.93 5.01
N CYS A 212 -13.07 17.06 4.42
CA CYS A 212 -12.90 16.61 3.04
C CYS A 212 -13.68 17.50 2.07
N ILE A 213 -13.01 18.00 1.02
CA ILE A 213 -13.62 18.83 -0.02
C ILE A 213 -14.61 17.99 -0.86
N ASP A 214 -14.29 16.71 -1.11
CA ASP A 214 -15.07 15.81 -1.96
C ASP A 214 -15.68 14.65 -1.15
N LYS A 215 -16.74 14.92 -0.38
CA LYS A 215 -17.32 13.95 0.57
C LYS A 215 -18.01 12.72 -0.05
N TYR A 216 -18.25 12.73 -1.36
CA TYR A 216 -19.11 11.74 -2.02
C TYR A 216 -18.38 10.73 -2.93
N ASN A 217 -17.07 10.90 -3.14
CA ASN A 217 -16.27 10.08 -4.06
C ASN A 217 -15.14 9.36 -3.32
N TRP A 218 -15.51 8.51 -2.36
CA TRP A 218 -14.56 7.69 -1.60
C TRP A 218 -14.23 6.42 -2.36
N TYR A 219 -13.00 6.29 -2.86
CA TYR A 219 -12.54 5.09 -3.56
C TYR A 219 -11.68 4.24 -2.63
N SER A 220 -12.26 3.16 -2.12
CA SER A 220 -11.54 2.06 -1.50
C SER A 220 -11.19 1.00 -2.57
N PHE A 221 -10.22 0.12 -2.33
CA PHE A 221 -9.85 -0.89 -3.32
C PHE A 221 -11.06 -1.78 -3.65
N PHE A 222 -11.69 -2.33 -2.61
CA PHE A 222 -12.82 -3.21 -2.76
C PHE A 222 -14.09 -2.49 -3.24
N ALA A 223 -14.38 -1.28 -2.74
CA ALA A 223 -15.52 -0.49 -3.24
C ALA A 223 -15.41 -0.26 -4.76
N THR A 224 -14.21 0.09 -5.23
CA THR A 224 -13.91 0.28 -6.66
C THR A 224 -14.16 -1.01 -7.45
N ARG A 225 -13.72 -2.16 -6.93
CA ARG A 225 -13.93 -3.47 -7.55
C ARG A 225 -15.42 -3.84 -7.66
N GLU A 226 -16.17 -3.75 -6.56
CA GLU A 226 -17.59 -4.16 -6.54
C GLU A 226 -18.44 -3.25 -7.41
N LEU A 227 -18.17 -1.95 -7.38
CA LEU A 227 -18.94 -0.95 -8.11
C LEU A 227 -18.49 -0.79 -9.57
N ARG A 228 -17.57 -1.63 -10.08
CA ARG A 228 -16.99 -1.51 -11.43
C ARG A 228 -18.02 -1.49 -12.57
N LYS A 229 -19.19 -2.11 -12.37
CA LYS A 229 -20.28 -2.17 -13.36
C LYS A 229 -21.42 -1.19 -13.07
N VAL A 230 -21.32 -0.45 -11.97
CA VAL A 230 -22.37 0.46 -11.52
C VAL A 230 -22.00 1.88 -11.94
N SER A 231 -22.98 2.64 -12.43
CA SER A 231 -22.78 4.05 -12.76
C SER A 231 -22.47 4.83 -11.47
N PRO A 232 -21.44 5.70 -11.45
CA PRO A 232 -21.14 6.54 -10.28
C PRO A 232 -22.30 7.43 -9.83
N LYS A 233 -23.23 7.76 -10.74
CA LYS A 233 -24.43 8.56 -10.42
C LYS A 233 -25.45 7.79 -9.59
N ASP A 234 -25.41 6.46 -9.65
CA ASP A 234 -26.37 5.57 -8.99
C ASP A 234 -25.86 5.13 -7.61
N VAL A 235 -24.65 5.53 -7.21
CA VAL A 235 -24.02 5.06 -5.97
C VAL A 235 -23.67 6.25 -5.09
N LYS A 236 -24.13 6.20 -3.83
CA LYS A 236 -23.66 7.11 -2.79
C LYS A 236 -22.77 6.34 -1.83
N ILE A 237 -21.52 6.77 -1.71
CA ILE A 237 -20.55 6.23 -0.76
C ILE A 237 -20.34 7.27 0.33
N LYS A 238 -20.52 6.86 1.58
CA LYS A 238 -20.24 7.68 2.75
C LYS A 238 -19.17 7.02 3.59
N LEU A 239 -18.08 7.74 3.88
CA LEU A 239 -17.11 7.26 4.86
C LEU A 239 -17.74 7.18 6.25
N ASN A 240 -17.48 6.08 6.94
CA ASN A 240 -17.72 5.96 8.37
C ASN A 240 -16.41 6.15 9.15
N THR A 241 -15.39 5.36 8.83
CA THR A 241 -14.07 5.43 9.48
C THR A 241 -12.94 5.14 8.49
N ALA A 242 -11.83 5.88 8.59
CA ALA A 242 -10.58 5.59 7.89
C ALA A 242 -9.42 5.73 8.88
N GLU A 243 -8.81 4.61 9.21
CA GLU A 243 -7.70 4.50 10.15
C GLU A 243 -6.50 3.98 9.39
N ASN A 244 -5.33 4.61 9.56
CA ASN A 244 -4.11 4.11 8.97
C ASN A 244 -2.99 4.14 10.01
N PHE A 245 -2.11 3.15 9.93
CA PHE A 245 -1.03 2.96 10.87
C PHE A 245 0.21 2.50 10.13
N ILE A 246 1.35 3.10 10.42
CA ILE A 246 2.63 2.78 9.77
C ILE A 246 3.68 2.54 10.85
N ILE A 247 4.41 1.42 10.74
CA ILE A 247 5.59 1.12 11.54
C ILE A 247 6.81 1.16 10.63
N ILE A 248 7.83 1.90 11.07
CA ILE A 248 9.10 2.04 10.36
C ILE A 248 10.24 1.83 11.36
N ASN A 249 11.14 0.89 11.06
CA ASN A 249 12.43 0.77 11.74
C ASN A 249 13.51 0.43 10.71
N ASN A 250 14.71 0.04 11.13
CA ASN A 250 15.78 -0.29 10.19
C ASN A 250 15.37 -1.44 9.26
N ASP A 251 14.85 -2.55 9.77
CA ASP A 251 14.64 -3.78 8.98
C ASP A 251 13.19 -4.04 8.60
N ASN A 252 12.27 -3.11 8.92
CA ASN A 252 10.84 -3.29 8.73
C ASN A 252 10.16 -2.01 8.27
N PHE A 253 9.32 -2.18 7.26
CA PHE A 253 8.28 -1.24 6.88
C PHE A 253 6.96 -2.00 6.88
N THR A 254 6.00 -1.55 7.66
CA THR A 254 4.63 -2.08 7.63
C THR A 254 3.65 -0.92 7.60
N SER A 255 2.70 -0.96 6.68
CA SER A 255 1.63 0.01 6.53
C SER A 255 0.30 -0.73 6.54
N PHE A 256 -0.65 -0.23 7.33
CA PHE A 256 -1.97 -0.80 7.52
C PHE A 256 -3.01 0.30 7.32
N SER A 257 -4.11 -0.04 6.66
CA SER A 257 -5.27 0.84 6.48
C SER A 257 -6.54 0.05 6.76
N ARG A 258 -7.47 0.62 7.51
CA ARG A 258 -8.81 0.09 7.68
C ARG A 258 -9.84 1.15 7.32
N ILE A 259 -10.74 0.79 6.43
CA ILE A 259 -11.72 1.68 5.84
C ILE A 259 -13.09 1.05 6.01
N LYS A 260 -14.02 1.80 6.61
CA LYS A 260 -15.42 1.43 6.69
C LYS A 260 -16.24 2.46 5.94
N VAL A 261 -16.99 2.02 4.95
CA VAL A 261 -17.90 2.88 4.17
C VAL A 261 -19.31 2.32 4.17
N TYR A 262 -20.27 3.22 4.14
CA TYR A 262 -21.67 2.91 3.88
C TYR A 262 -21.94 3.17 2.40
N ILE A 263 -22.49 2.16 1.72
CA ILE A 263 -22.80 2.23 0.29
C ILE A 263 -24.32 2.12 0.14
N ASN A 264 -24.88 3.07 -0.60
CA ASN A 264 -26.26 3.06 -1.05
C ASN A 264 -26.29 3.04 -2.58
N ASN A 265 -26.66 1.90 -3.15
CA ASN A 265 -26.92 1.77 -4.57
C ASN A 265 -28.38 2.13 -4.83
N GLN A 266 -28.58 3.29 -5.45
CA GLN A 266 -29.90 3.86 -5.70
C GLN A 266 -30.65 3.14 -6.82
N ARG A 267 -29.95 2.34 -7.65
CA ARG A 267 -30.58 1.60 -8.76
C ARG A 267 -31.45 0.44 -8.28
N ASP A 268 -31.02 -0.23 -7.24
CA ASP A 268 -31.70 -1.41 -6.66
C ASP A 268 -32.11 -1.19 -5.19
N ASP A 269 -31.98 0.04 -4.69
CA ASP A 269 -32.18 0.45 -3.29
C ASP A 269 -31.40 -0.41 -2.27
N THR A 270 -30.30 -1.04 -2.70
CA THR A 270 -29.47 -1.85 -1.83
C THR A 270 -28.57 -0.98 -0.96
N LYS A 271 -28.52 -1.32 0.33
CA LYS A 271 -27.74 -0.63 1.35
C LYS A 271 -26.87 -1.63 2.08
N TYR A 272 -25.58 -1.35 2.14
CA TYR A 272 -24.64 -2.23 2.82
C TYR A 272 -23.46 -1.44 3.39
N ILE A 273 -22.85 -2.03 4.41
CA ILE A 273 -21.60 -1.58 4.99
C ILE A 273 -20.48 -2.42 4.38
N LEU A 274 -19.44 -1.75 3.93
CA LEU A 274 -18.17 -2.35 3.54
C LEU A 274 -17.13 -2.06 4.63
N ASP A 275 -16.51 -3.10 5.17
CA ASP A 275 -15.35 -3.02 6.07
C ASP A 275 -14.16 -3.65 5.35
N GLU A 276 -13.18 -2.83 4.97
CA GLU A 276 -11.98 -3.22 4.25
C GLU A 276 -10.74 -2.97 5.12
N SER A 277 -9.81 -3.89 5.09
CA SER A 277 -8.47 -3.72 5.60
C SER A 277 -7.45 -4.00 4.51
N LEU A 278 -6.44 -3.14 4.41
CA LEU A 278 -5.31 -3.24 3.51
C LEU A 278 -4.04 -3.25 4.35
N SER A 279 -3.08 -4.10 4.00
CA SER A 279 -1.76 -4.10 4.62
C SER A 279 -0.66 -4.30 3.60
N LEU A 280 0.49 -3.73 3.89
CA LEU A 280 1.71 -3.87 3.11
C LEU A 280 2.87 -4.01 4.09
N SER A 281 3.60 -5.11 4.01
CA SER A 281 4.75 -5.39 4.87
C SER A 281 5.97 -5.76 4.05
N LEU A 282 7.11 -5.20 4.42
CA LEU A 282 8.40 -5.57 3.83
C LEU A 282 8.68 -7.04 4.10
N ILE A 283 9.04 -7.79 3.04
CA ILE A 283 9.41 -9.21 3.19
C ILE A 283 10.85 -9.49 2.78
N LYS A 284 11.37 -8.76 1.79
CA LYS A 284 12.67 -9.08 1.19
C LYS A 284 13.28 -7.86 0.55
N ILE A 285 14.61 -7.78 0.66
CA ILE A 285 15.45 -6.91 -0.15
C ILE A 285 16.45 -7.78 -0.88
N SER A 286 16.50 -7.64 -2.20
CA SER A 286 17.31 -8.46 -3.09
C SER A 286 18.27 -7.59 -3.88
N ASN A 287 19.50 -8.06 -4.04
CA ASN A 287 20.40 -7.50 -5.04
C ASN A 287 20.01 -8.04 -6.41
N THR A 288 19.81 -7.15 -7.38
CA THR A 288 19.72 -7.54 -8.79
C THR A 288 21.14 -7.89 -9.28
N VAL A 289 21.44 -9.18 -9.32
CA VAL A 289 22.68 -9.64 -9.95
C VAL A 289 22.42 -9.71 -11.45
N CYS A 290 23.10 -8.87 -12.23
CA CYS A 290 23.06 -8.92 -13.69
C CYS A 290 23.47 -10.34 -14.17
N PRO A 291 22.61 -11.07 -14.90
CA PRO A 291 22.92 -12.39 -15.43
C PRO A 291 24.15 -12.39 -16.35
N GLU A 292 24.35 -11.32 -17.11
CA GLU A 292 25.44 -11.16 -18.09
C GLU A 292 26.81 -10.86 -17.44
N CYS A 293 26.86 -10.61 -16.13
CA CYS A 293 28.13 -10.37 -15.42
C CYS A 293 28.83 -11.64 -14.94
N LYS A 294 28.29 -12.85 -15.22
CA LYS A 294 28.92 -14.11 -14.80
C LYS A 294 30.09 -14.56 -15.68
N ASP A 295 30.31 -13.93 -16.84
CA ASP A 295 31.27 -14.45 -17.83
C ASP A 295 32.58 -13.66 -17.98
N GLN A 296 32.96 -12.80 -17.02
CA GLN A 296 34.21 -12.03 -17.13
C GLN A 296 35.34 -12.41 -16.15
N ASN A 297 35.15 -13.41 -15.27
CA ASN A 297 36.20 -13.83 -14.33
C ASN A 297 36.65 -15.30 -14.48
N SER A 298 36.30 -15.97 -15.58
CA SER A 298 36.84 -17.29 -15.92
C SER A 298 37.66 -17.21 -17.21
N GLY A 299 38.92 -16.78 -17.11
CA GLY A 299 39.88 -16.94 -18.21
C GLY A 299 41.00 -15.91 -18.26
N SER A 300 42.01 -16.06 -17.40
CA SER A 300 43.43 -15.89 -17.77
C SER A 300 44.35 -16.05 -16.56
N HIS A 301 44.51 -17.29 -16.10
CA HIS A 301 45.74 -17.72 -15.44
C HIS A 301 46.00 -19.18 -15.81
N GLU A 302 46.57 -19.40 -16.99
CA GLU A 302 47.38 -20.59 -17.26
C GLU A 302 48.59 -20.15 -18.10
N ASN A 303 49.75 -20.27 -17.44
CA ASN A 303 51.14 -20.48 -17.90
C ASN A 303 51.72 -19.67 -19.05
#